data_AF-A0A351EIS4-F1
#
_entry.id   AF-A0A351EIS4-F1
#
_cell.length_a   1.000
_cell.length_b   1.000
_cell.length_c   1.000
_cell.angle_alpha   90.00
_cell.angle_beta   90.00
_cell.angle_gamma   90.00
#
_symmetry.space_group_name_H-M   'P 1'
#
loop_
_entity.id
_entity.type
_entity.pdbx_description
1 polymer ?
#
loop_
_entity_poly.entity_id
_entity_poly.type
_entity_poly.pdbx_seq_one_letter_code
_entity_poly.pdbx_strand_id
1 'polypeptide(L)'
;MAQPIGFAICHSESLARLHGTGSVTRSVFIAIDRSSVPAVAKHRYDDHHRDVHGSGIRAAVFGASDGLVSNVLLIVGLAGADLSAGAVRTAGIAGLLAGAISMAAGEYVSVSAQNDLVARELDKERKAIAEDPEEETEELAELYEERGMNADQALEMAQLVMQNPDMALEVHAREELGVAPNEQASPLNSSCWSFLAFAVGALAPLIPWFFSSASSTVWWSIGIGILGAATIGFGLAVATGHSIVRGVLRHVGIAVFAAAAIHLVGMIIGSVVEL
;
A
#
# COMPACT_ATOMS: atom_id res chain seq x y z
N MET A 1 -26.51 20.80 23.16
CA MET A 1 -27.81 21.45 23.37
C MET A 1 -28.76 20.83 22.35
N ALA A 2 -29.56 19.84 22.76
CA ALA A 2 -30.42 19.07 21.86
C ALA A 2 -31.71 19.86 21.57
N GLN A 3 -32.07 20.02 20.29
CA GLN A 3 -33.39 20.49 19.88
C GLN A 3 -34.26 19.28 19.50
N PRO A 4 -35.56 19.25 19.86
CA PRO A 4 -36.42 18.11 19.58
C PRO A 4 -36.94 18.16 18.14
N ILE A 5 -36.95 16.99 17.48
CA ILE A 5 -37.61 16.75 16.20
C ILE A 5 -39.11 16.66 16.47
N GLY A 6 -39.90 17.59 15.93
CA GLY A 6 -41.35 17.59 16.05
C GLY A 6 -41.98 16.56 15.10
N PHE A 7 -42.53 15.48 15.65
CA PHE A 7 -43.45 14.60 14.93
C PHE A 7 -44.87 15.18 15.01
N ALA A 8 -45.40 15.66 13.89
CA ALA A 8 -46.81 16.02 13.78
C ALA A 8 -47.63 14.77 13.43
N ILE A 9 -48.21 14.13 14.44
CA ILE A 9 -49.25 13.10 14.24
C ILE A 9 -50.55 13.85 13.95
N CYS A 10 -50.94 13.94 12.68
CA CYS A 10 -52.24 14.50 12.30
C CYS A 10 -53.33 13.47 12.60
N HIS A 11 -54.01 13.60 13.73
CA HIS A 11 -55.22 12.85 14.03
C HIS A 11 -56.37 13.41 13.17
N SER A 12 -56.80 12.68 12.14
CA SER A 12 -57.97 13.06 11.34
C SER A 12 -59.27 12.72 12.09
N GLU A 13 -59.63 13.52 13.09
CA GLU A 13 -61.03 13.64 13.49
C GLU A 13 -61.74 14.60 12.53
N SER A 14 -62.38 14.04 11.51
CA SER A 14 -63.62 14.53 10.90
C SER A 14 -63.73 13.94 9.50
N LEU A 15 -64.61 12.95 9.36
CA LEU A 15 -65.55 12.78 8.25
C LEU A 15 -66.29 11.44 8.45
N ALA A 16 -67.12 11.39 9.49
CA ALA A 16 -68.19 10.41 9.57
C ALA A 16 -69.38 10.92 8.73
N ARG A 17 -69.62 10.29 7.59
CA ARG A 17 -70.96 10.00 7.00
C ARG A 17 -70.78 9.48 5.58
N LEU A 18 -70.90 8.16 5.39
CA LEU A 18 -71.85 7.52 4.47
C LEU A 18 -71.65 5.99 4.54
N HIS A 19 -72.77 5.27 4.50
CA HIS A 19 -72.93 3.83 4.64
C HIS A 19 -72.08 3.00 3.65
N GLY A 20 -71.63 1.82 4.08
CA GLY A 20 -71.18 0.76 3.16
C GLY A 20 -70.26 -0.27 3.82
N THR A 21 -70.75 -1.49 3.95
CA THR A 21 -70.05 -2.69 4.43
C THR A 21 -68.78 -3.01 3.64
N GLY A 22 -67.65 -3.26 4.32
CA GLY A 22 -66.46 -3.88 3.71
C GLY A 22 -65.17 -3.59 4.47
N SER A 23 -64.50 -4.67 4.91
CA SER A 23 -63.10 -4.77 5.38
C SER A 23 -62.24 -3.50 5.27
N VAL A 24 -61.95 -2.85 6.40
CA VAL A 24 -60.99 -1.72 6.46
C VAL A 24 -59.58 -2.28 6.67
N THR A 25 -58.87 -2.51 5.56
CA THR A 25 -57.41 -2.65 5.56
C THR A 25 -56.81 -1.28 5.89
N ARG A 26 -56.08 -1.16 7.00
CA ARG A 26 -55.35 0.07 7.34
C ARG A 26 -54.14 0.21 6.41
N SER A 27 -54.32 0.90 5.29
CA SER A 27 -53.22 1.37 4.44
C SER A 27 -52.58 2.59 5.10
N VAL A 28 -51.43 2.40 5.75
CA VAL A 28 -50.60 3.51 6.23
C VAL A 28 -49.84 4.06 5.02
N PHE A 29 -50.36 5.12 4.40
CA PHE A 29 -49.61 5.89 3.42
C PHE A 29 -48.65 6.84 4.16
N ILE A 30 -47.37 6.51 4.16
CA ILE A 30 -46.30 7.43 4.59
C ILE A 30 -46.00 8.33 3.40
N ALA A 31 -46.57 9.53 3.37
CA ALA A 31 -46.15 10.58 2.45
C ALA A 31 -44.81 11.14 2.95
N ILE A 32 -43.70 10.78 2.30
CA ILE A 32 -42.40 11.38 2.56
C ILE A 32 -42.40 12.77 1.92
N ASP A 33 -42.50 13.80 2.76
CA ASP A 33 -42.28 15.18 2.35
C ASP A 33 -40.82 15.36 1.91
N ARG A 34 -40.59 15.46 0.61
CA ARG A 34 -39.24 15.70 0.04
C ARG A 34 -38.72 17.11 0.32
N SER A 35 -39.53 18.02 0.85
CA SER A 35 -39.11 19.39 1.15
C SER A 35 -38.33 19.53 2.46
N SER A 36 -38.33 18.48 3.30
CA SER A 36 -37.62 18.46 4.58
C SER A 36 -36.31 17.65 4.56
N VAL A 37 -35.81 17.24 3.39
CA VAL A 37 -34.45 16.67 3.30
C VAL A 37 -33.48 17.86 3.28
N PRO A 38 -32.77 18.17 4.38
CA PRO A 38 -31.75 19.19 4.33
C PRO A 38 -30.75 18.78 3.25
N ALA A 39 -30.46 19.69 2.32
CA ALA A 39 -29.42 19.50 1.32
C ALA A 39 -28.18 18.99 2.05
N VAL A 40 -27.77 17.75 1.76
CA VAL A 40 -26.56 17.17 2.32
C VAL A 40 -25.45 18.15 2.00
N ALA A 41 -24.92 18.79 3.04
CA ALA A 41 -23.79 19.68 2.89
C ALA A 41 -22.70 18.87 2.19
N LYS A 42 -22.33 19.28 0.97
CA LYS A 42 -21.16 18.73 0.28
C LYS A 42 -19.99 18.98 1.23
N HIS A 43 -19.61 17.97 1.99
CA HIS A 43 -18.35 17.98 2.70
C HIS A 43 -17.29 18.07 1.60
N ARG A 44 -16.80 19.29 1.39
CA ARG A 44 -15.66 19.56 0.53
C ARG A 44 -14.47 18.95 1.25
N TYR A 45 -14.23 17.67 0.97
CA TYR A 45 -12.91 17.10 1.19
C TYR A 45 -11.99 17.92 0.29
N ASP A 46 -11.02 18.62 0.89
CA ASP A 46 -9.86 19.05 0.10
C ASP A 46 -9.19 17.76 -0.36
N ASP A 47 -9.28 17.49 -1.67
CA ASP A 47 -8.57 16.43 -2.39
C ASP A 47 -7.06 16.72 -2.32
N HIS A 48 -6.51 16.46 -1.15
CA HIS A 48 -5.11 16.13 -0.96
C HIS A 48 -5.05 14.85 -0.13
N HIS A 49 -5.73 13.82 -0.61
CA HIS A 49 -5.28 12.47 -0.33
C HIS A 49 -3.85 12.40 -0.91
N ARG A 50 -2.84 12.65 -0.06
CA ARG A 50 -1.46 12.20 -0.33
C ARG A 50 -1.60 10.75 -0.80
N ASP A 51 -0.83 10.31 -1.79
CA ASP A 51 -0.71 8.89 -2.15
C ASP A 51 -0.38 8.09 -0.88
N VAL A 52 -1.42 7.67 -0.14
CA VAL A 52 -1.34 6.72 0.97
C VAL A 52 -1.41 5.31 0.41
N HIS A 53 -1.56 5.15 -0.91
CA HIS A 53 -1.10 3.96 -1.62
C HIS A 53 0.39 3.82 -1.36
N GLY A 54 0.68 2.98 -0.38
CA GLY A 54 1.99 2.81 0.22
C GLY A 54 3.06 2.27 -0.73
N SER A 55 2.90 2.30 -2.05
CA SER A 55 3.93 1.87 -3.01
C SER A 55 5.21 2.68 -2.80
N GLY A 56 5.14 4.02 -2.80
CA GLY A 56 6.31 4.89 -2.64
C GLY A 56 6.94 4.81 -1.24
N ILE A 57 6.12 4.76 -0.18
CA ILE A 57 6.63 4.64 1.21
C ILE A 57 7.26 3.26 1.43
N ARG A 58 6.60 2.19 0.96
CA ARG A 58 7.13 0.81 1.01
C ARG A 58 8.44 0.73 0.23
N ALA A 59 8.48 1.27 -0.99
CA ALA A 59 9.67 1.29 -1.84
C ALA A 59 10.80 2.05 -1.17
N ALA A 60 10.52 3.20 -0.55
CA ALA A 60 11.52 3.97 0.20
C ALA A 60 12.06 3.22 1.42
N VAL A 61 11.19 2.65 2.26
CA VAL A 61 11.65 1.93 3.46
C VAL A 61 12.45 0.68 3.08
N PHE A 62 11.98 -0.07 2.08
CA PHE A 62 12.69 -1.22 1.55
C PHE A 62 14.05 -0.80 0.96
N GLY A 63 14.10 0.30 0.21
CA GLY A 63 15.33 0.84 -0.37
C GLY A 63 16.33 1.30 0.66
N ALA A 64 15.91 2.07 1.66
CA ALA A 64 16.79 2.49 2.74
C ALA A 64 17.39 1.29 3.48
N SER A 65 16.58 0.26 3.76
CA SER A 65 17.04 -0.96 4.43
C SER A 65 18.02 -1.74 3.57
N ASP A 66 17.69 -1.96 2.30
CA ASP A 66 18.53 -2.75 1.39
C ASP A 66 19.84 -2.03 1.08
N GLY A 67 19.81 -0.73 0.82
CA GLY A 67 21.01 0.09 0.59
C GLY A 67 21.94 0.08 1.80
N LEU A 68 21.40 0.28 3.00
CA LEU A 68 22.17 0.24 4.24
C LEU A 68 22.84 -1.12 4.44
N VAL A 69 22.06 -2.19 4.38
CA VAL A 69 22.57 -3.54 4.64
C VAL A 69 23.57 -3.93 3.56
N SER A 70 23.22 -3.83 2.28
CA SER A 70 24.09 -4.24 1.16
C SER A 70 25.47 -3.57 1.22
N ASN A 71 25.54 -2.27 1.52
CA ASN A 71 26.83 -1.58 1.56
C ASN A 71 27.62 -1.85 2.85
N VAL A 72 26.95 -2.11 3.99
CA VAL A 72 27.62 -2.65 5.19
C VAL A 72 28.22 -4.02 4.89
N LEU A 73 27.47 -4.90 4.23
CA LEU A 73 27.94 -6.23 3.85
C LEU A 73 29.15 -6.16 2.92
N LEU A 74 29.11 -5.27 1.93
CA LEU A 74 30.23 -5.02 1.02
C LEU A 74 31.47 -4.57 1.80
N ILE A 75 31.35 -3.57 2.68
CA ILE A 75 32.48 -3.07 3.48
C ILE A 75 33.06 -4.17 4.37
N VAL A 76 32.20 -4.94 5.07
CA VAL A 76 32.61 -6.01 5.98
C VAL A 76 33.26 -7.18 5.23
N GLY A 77 32.76 -7.50 4.03
CA GLY A 77 33.33 -8.53 3.16
C GLY A 77 34.72 -8.14 2.65
N LEU A 78 34.88 -6.90 2.15
CA LEU A 78 36.18 -6.39 1.70
C LEU A 78 37.19 -6.28 2.85
N ALA A 79 36.72 -5.91 4.05
CA ALA A 79 37.56 -5.91 5.26
C ALA A 79 37.98 -7.33 5.66
N GLY A 80 37.12 -8.34 5.47
CA GLY A 80 37.47 -9.76 5.67
C GLY A 80 38.53 -10.27 4.70
N ALA A 81 38.64 -9.66 3.52
CA ALA A 81 39.67 -9.94 2.52
C ALA A 81 40.92 -9.03 2.64
N ASP A 82 41.04 -8.24 3.72
CA ASP A 82 42.15 -7.30 4.00
C ASP A 82 42.44 -6.28 2.88
N LEU A 83 41.39 -5.83 2.18
CA LEU A 83 41.54 -4.88 1.07
C LEU A 83 41.75 -3.43 1.54
N SER A 84 42.47 -2.66 0.73
CA SER A 84 42.78 -1.26 1.05
C SER A 84 41.54 -0.36 1.20
N ALA A 85 41.66 0.70 2.00
CA ALA A 85 40.61 1.73 2.12
C ALA A 85 40.24 2.41 0.78
N GLY A 86 41.16 2.43 -0.19
CA GLY A 86 40.88 2.87 -1.55
C GLY A 86 39.90 1.93 -2.27
N ALA A 87 40.15 0.61 -2.16
CA ALA A 87 39.25 -0.41 -2.72
C ALA A 87 37.86 -0.34 -2.09
N VAL A 88 37.76 -0.17 -0.77
CA VAL A 88 36.48 -0.04 -0.06
C VAL A 88 35.66 1.15 -0.54
N ARG A 89 36.28 2.33 -0.70
CA ARG A 89 35.59 3.52 -1.23
C ARG A 89 35.08 3.33 -2.64
N THR A 90 35.94 2.86 -3.54
CA THR A 90 35.59 2.67 -4.95
C THR A 90 34.50 1.63 -5.11
N ALA A 91 34.65 0.48 -4.46
CA ALA A 91 33.65 -0.59 -4.49
C ALA A 91 32.35 -0.18 -3.82
N GLY A 92 32.40 0.57 -2.72
CA GLY A 92 31.21 1.06 -2.03
C GLY A 92 30.42 2.08 -2.84
N ILE A 93 31.09 3.02 -3.53
CA ILE A 93 30.41 3.98 -4.41
C ILE A 93 29.84 3.25 -5.63
N ALA A 94 30.59 2.32 -6.22
CA ALA A 94 30.12 1.52 -7.34
C ALA A 94 28.91 0.66 -6.94
N GLY A 95 28.98 -0.01 -5.78
CA GLY A 95 27.90 -0.82 -5.21
C GLY A 95 26.66 0.01 -4.89
N LEU A 96 26.84 1.21 -4.32
CA LEU A 96 25.75 2.17 -4.09
C LEU A 96 25.04 2.53 -5.39
N LEU A 97 25.77 2.96 -6.41
CA LEU A 97 25.18 3.40 -7.67
C LEU A 97 24.53 2.24 -8.43
N ALA A 98 25.24 1.10 -8.53
CA ALA A 98 24.73 -0.09 -9.19
C ALA A 98 23.46 -0.61 -8.50
N GLY A 99 23.48 -0.70 -7.16
CA GLY A 99 22.33 -1.12 -6.36
C GLY A 99 21.15 -0.16 -6.48
N ALA A 100 21.38 1.15 -6.36
CA ALA A 100 20.32 2.15 -6.47
C ALA A 100 19.64 2.11 -7.85
N ILE A 101 20.40 2.04 -8.93
CA ILE A 101 19.88 1.95 -10.30
C ILE A 101 19.10 0.65 -10.50
N SER A 102 19.68 -0.48 -10.06
CA SER A 102 19.03 -1.79 -10.19
C SER A 102 17.71 -1.83 -9.42
N MET A 103 17.67 -1.26 -8.22
CA MET A 103 16.48 -1.21 -7.39
C MET A 103 15.41 -0.30 -7.98
N ALA A 104 15.79 0.87 -8.51
CA ALA A 104 14.87 1.78 -9.18
C ALA A 104 14.24 1.14 -10.42
N ALA A 105 15.06 0.46 -11.22
CA ALA A 105 14.59 -0.28 -12.40
C ALA A 105 13.66 -1.44 -12.01
N GLY A 106 14.02 -2.20 -10.96
CA GLY A 106 13.19 -3.29 -10.43
C GLY A 106 11.82 -2.80 -9.95
N GLU A 107 11.78 -1.70 -9.21
CA GLU A 107 10.53 -1.09 -8.76
C GLU A 107 9.70 -0.57 -9.95
N TYR A 108 10.34 0.01 -10.98
CA TYR A 108 9.64 0.51 -12.16
C TYR A 108 8.94 -0.64 -12.89
N VAL A 109 9.70 -1.71 -13.16
CA VAL A 109 9.19 -2.90 -13.85
C VAL A 109 8.10 -3.56 -13.01
N SER A 110 8.29 -3.69 -11.70
CA SER A 110 7.30 -4.29 -10.80
C SER A 110 5.97 -3.53 -10.80
N VAL A 111 6.00 -2.20 -10.62
CA VAL A 111 4.78 -1.39 -10.59
C VAL A 111 4.14 -1.31 -11.98
N SER A 112 4.93 -1.21 -13.05
CA SER A 112 4.39 -1.21 -14.42
C SER A 112 3.69 -2.52 -14.74
N ALA A 113 4.29 -3.66 -14.40
CA ALA A 113 3.68 -4.98 -14.61
C ALA A 113 2.38 -5.16 -13.80
N GLN A 114 2.33 -4.64 -12.57
CA GLN A 114 1.09 -4.63 -11.78
C GLN A 114 0.00 -3.80 -12.47
N ASN A 115 0.34 -2.60 -12.95
CA ASN A 115 -0.62 -1.75 -13.66
C ASN A 115 -1.08 -2.39 -14.98
N ASP A 116 -0.20 -3.05 -15.73
CA ASP A 116 -0.54 -3.76 -16.98
C ASP A 116 -1.50 -4.93 -16.71
N LEU A 117 -1.30 -5.68 -15.61
CA LEU A 117 -2.21 -6.74 -15.18
C LEU A 117 -3.58 -6.18 -14.81
N VAL A 118 -3.63 -5.09 -14.04
CA VAL A 118 -4.88 -4.43 -13.67
C VAL A 118 -5.61 -3.93 -14.92
N ALA A 119 -4.91 -3.25 -15.83
CA ALA A 119 -5.50 -2.76 -17.08
C ALA A 119 -6.08 -3.91 -17.92
N ARG A 120 -5.40 -5.05 -17.98
CA ARG A 120 -5.89 -6.23 -18.69
C ARG A 120 -7.17 -6.79 -18.07
N GLU A 121 -7.25 -6.91 -16.75
CA GLU A 121 -8.46 -7.43 -16.10
C GLU A 121 -9.62 -6.44 -16.26
N LEU A 122 -9.38 -5.12 -16.11
CA LEU A 122 -10.40 -4.09 -16.38
C LEU A 122 -10.92 -4.13 -17.82
N ASP A 123 -10.06 -4.44 -18.79
CA ASP A 123 -10.44 -4.56 -20.19
C ASP A 123 -11.24 -5.85 -20.48
N LYS A 124 -11.04 -6.91 -19.71
CA LYS A 124 -11.89 -8.12 -19.79
C LYS A 124 -13.25 -7.83 -19.17
N GLU A 125 -13.25 -7.25 -17.98
CA GLU A 125 -14.46 -6.91 -17.23
C GLU A 125 -15.38 -6.00 -18.03
N ARG A 126 -14.81 -4.95 -18.64
CA ARG A 126 -15.56 -4.05 -19.53
C ARG A 126 -16.19 -4.78 -20.72
N LYS A 127 -15.56 -5.83 -21.23
CA LYS A 127 -16.13 -6.63 -22.33
C LYS A 127 -17.23 -7.54 -21.83
N ALA A 128 -17.05 -8.18 -20.68
CA ALA A 128 -18.05 -9.06 -20.09
C ALA A 128 -19.35 -8.30 -19.80
N ILE A 129 -19.26 -7.15 -19.12
CA ILE A 129 -20.40 -6.22 -18.88
C ILE A 129 -21.09 -5.79 -20.18
N ALA A 130 -20.35 -5.64 -21.28
CA ALA A 130 -20.91 -5.21 -22.57
C ALA A 130 -21.50 -6.36 -23.39
N GLU A 131 -20.97 -7.58 -23.24
CA GLU A 131 -21.34 -8.77 -24.01
C GLU A 131 -22.52 -9.52 -23.35
N ASP A 132 -22.51 -9.67 -22.01
CA ASP A 132 -23.56 -10.34 -21.25
C ASP A 132 -23.90 -9.61 -19.93
N PRO A 133 -24.65 -8.49 -20.00
CA PRO A 133 -25.01 -7.73 -18.80
C PRO A 133 -25.98 -8.49 -17.87
N GLU A 134 -26.67 -9.52 -18.35
CA GLU A 134 -27.58 -10.32 -17.54
C GLU A 134 -26.76 -11.25 -16.63
N GLU A 135 -25.79 -11.98 -17.19
CA GLU A 135 -24.86 -12.81 -16.43
C GLU A 135 -24.08 -12.00 -15.38
N GLU A 136 -23.49 -10.86 -15.77
CA GLU A 136 -22.75 -9.98 -14.84
C GLU A 136 -23.62 -9.41 -13.71
N THR A 137 -24.92 -9.16 -13.98
CA THR A 137 -25.85 -8.74 -12.93
C THR A 137 -26.10 -9.86 -11.91
N GLU A 138 -26.20 -11.11 -12.38
CA GLU A 138 -26.36 -12.29 -11.52
C GLU A 138 -25.09 -12.53 -10.70
N GLU A 139 -23.90 -12.44 -11.30
CA GLU A 139 -22.62 -12.58 -10.60
C GLU A 139 -22.46 -11.55 -9.46
N LEU A 140 -22.76 -10.27 -9.74
CA LEU A 140 -22.70 -9.23 -8.73
C LEU A 140 -23.74 -9.43 -7.61
N ALA A 141 -24.93 -9.94 -7.94
CA ALA A 141 -25.96 -10.28 -6.96
C ALA A 141 -25.50 -11.43 -6.05
N GLU A 142 -24.93 -12.50 -6.61
CA GLU A 142 -24.36 -13.61 -5.84
C GLU A 142 -23.29 -13.11 -4.86
N LEU A 143 -22.41 -12.21 -5.31
CA LEU A 143 -21.38 -11.61 -4.45
C LEU A 143 -21.97 -10.79 -3.28
N TYR A 144 -23.08 -10.07 -3.52
CA TYR A 144 -23.80 -9.37 -2.45
C TYR A 144 -24.50 -10.32 -1.47
N GLU A 145 -25.03 -11.45 -1.94
CA GLU A 145 -25.57 -12.50 -1.07
C GLU A 145 -24.49 -13.10 -0.18
N GLU A 146 -23.30 -13.38 -0.72
CA GLU A 146 -22.14 -13.86 0.05
C GLU A 146 -21.73 -12.87 1.15
N ARG A 147 -21.93 -11.56 0.90
CA ARG A 147 -21.71 -10.49 1.90
C ARG A 147 -22.86 -10.31 2.88
N GLY A 148 -23.90 -11.14 2.79
CA GLY A 148 -24.99 -11.24 3.75
C GLY A 148 -26.26 -10.47 3.38
N MET A 149 -26.38 -9.99 2.14
CA MET A 149 -27.65 -9.44 1.63
C MET A 149 -28.64 -10.59 1.38
N ASN A 150 -29.95 -10.33 1.47
CA ASN A 150 -30.93 -11.30 0.99
C ASN A 150 -30.97 -11.28 -0.54
N ALA A 151 -31.40 -12.37 -1.16
CA ALA A 151 -31.43 -12.52 -2.62
C ALA A 151 -32.19 -11.38 -3.32
N ASP A 152 -33.37 -11.02 -2.82
CA ASP A 152 -34.19 -9.97 -3.43
C ASP A 152 -33.48 -8.59 -3.42
N GLN A 153 -32.82 -8.22 -2.31
CA GLN A 153 -32.10 -6.93 -2.23
C GLN A 153 -30.77 -6.98 -2.97
N ALA A 154 -30.08 -8.11 -2.99
CA ALA A 154 -28.84 -8.30 -3.73
C ALA A 154 -29.08 -8.09 -5.24
N LEU A 155 -30.11 -8.73 -5.78
CA LEU A 155 -30.50 -8.58 -7.18
C LEU A 155 -30.96 -7.15 -7.50
N GLU A 156 -31.78 -6.53 -6.65
CA GLU A 156 -32.21 -5.13 -6.82
C GLU A 156 -31.00 -4.17 -6.85
N MET A 157 -30.03 -4.37 -5.95
CA MET A 157 -28.81 -3.56 -5.90
C MET A 157 -27.91 -3.76 -7.11
N ALA A 158 -27.68 -5.00 -7.54
CA ALA A 158 -26.91 -5.32 -8.73
C ALA A 158 -27.51 -4.65 -9.97
N GLN A 159 -28.83 -4.76 -10.16
CA GLN A 159 -29.55 -4.09 -11.25
C GLN A 159 -29.43 -2.56 -11.21
N LEU A 160 -29.40 -1.94 -10.02
CA LEU A 160 -29.20 -0.49 -9.88
C LEU A 160 -27.78 -0.07 -10.28
N VAL A 161 -26.76 -0.84 -9.90
CA VAL A 161 -25.36 -0.60 -10.26
C VAL A 161 -25.14 -0.77 -11.77
N MET A 162 -25.69 -1.83 -12.35
CA MET A 162 -25.55 -2.20 -13.76
C MET A 162 -26.21 -1.21 -14.74
N GLN A 163 -27.06 -0.30 -14.27
CA GLN A 163 -27.64 0.77 -15.10
C GLN A 163 -26.60 1.75 -15.65
N ASN A 164 -25.46 1.89 -14.98
CA ASN A 164 -24.37 2.75 -15.44
C ASN A 164 -23.11 1.90 -15.66
N PRO A 165 -22.64 1.73 -16.91
CA PRO A 165 -21.52 0.86 -17.22
C PRO A 165 -20.19 1.29 -16.56
N ASP A 166 -20.00 2.60 -16.32
CA ASP A 166 -18.82 3.09 -15.61
C ASP A 166 -18.88 2.73 -14.11
N MET A 167 -20.08 2.78 -13.52
CA MET A 167 -20.30 2.38 -12.13
C MET A 167 -20.22 0.86 -11.97
N ALA A 168 -20.80 0.11 -12.90
CA ALA A 168 -20.69 -1.34 -12.97
C ALA A 168 -19.23 -1.76 -12.98
N LEU A 169 -18.44 -1.25 -13.93
CA LEU A 169 -17.01 -1.55 -14.01
C LEU A 169 -16.26 -1.18 -12.73
N GLU A 170 -16.57 -0.03 -12.12
CA GLU A 170 -15.94 0.38 -10.85
C GLU A 170 -16.30 -0.55 -9.69
N VAL A 171 -17.55 -1.01 -9.62
CA VAL A 171 -18.03 -1.91 -8.57
C VAL A 171 -17.47 -3.31 -8.77
N HIS A 172 -17.60 -3.90 -9.96
CA HIS A 172 -17.01 -5.20 -10.28
C HIS A 172 -15.49 -5.20 -10.04
N ALA A 173 -14.77 -4.16 -10.50
CA ALA A 173 -13.34 -4.05 -10.26
C ALA A 173 -12.97 -4.01 -8.77
N ARG A 174 -13.77 -3.35 -7.92
CA ARG A 174 -13.50 -3.32 -6.48
C ARG A 174 -13.91 -4.60 -5.78
N GLU A 175 -15.04 -5.16 -6.17
CA GLU A 175 -15.69 -6.22 -5.42
C GLU A 175 -15.14 -7.60 -5.81
N GLU A 176 -14.77 -7.79 -7.08
CA GLU A 176 -14.25 -9.05 -7.61
C GLU A 176 -12.72 -9.02 -7.76
N LEU A 177 -12.19 -7.97 -8.39
CA LEU A 177 -10.75 -7.87 -8.65
C LEU A 177 -9.98 -7.30 -7.44
N GLY A 178 -10.68 -6.67 -6.48
CA GLY A 178 -10.06 -6.02 -5.32
C GLY A 178 -9.20 -4.80 -5.69
N VAL A 179 -9.41 -4.21 -6.87
CA VAL A 179 -8.63 -3.08 -7.38
C VAL A 179 -9.51 -1.87 -7.61
N ALA A 180 -8.99 -0.69 -7.24
CA ALA A 180 -9.63 0.57 -7.58
C ALA A 180 -9.07 1.06 -8.92
N PRO A 181 -9.89 1.18 -9.99
CA PRO A 181 -9.42 1.50 -11.33
C PRO A 181 -8.65 2.83 -11.44
N ASN A 182 -8.98 3.77 -10.57
CA ASN A 182 -8.47 5.15 -10.54
C ASN A 182 -7.30 5.37 -9.56
N GLU A 183 -6.82 4.32 -8.90
CA GLU A 183 -5.91 4.38 -7.75
C GLU A 183 -4.56 3.67 -8.00
N GLN A 184 -4.15 3.61 -9.27
CA GLN A 184 -2.93 2.93 -9.68
C GLN A 184 -1.67 3.70 -9.24
N ALA A 185 -0.69 2.96 -8.71
CA ALA A 185 0.58 3.54 -8.29
C ALA A 185 1.38 4.09 -9.48
N SER A 186 1.99 5.26 -9.31
CA SER A 186 2.91 5.82 -10.30
C SER A 186 4.25 5.07 -10.31
N PRO A 187 4.63 4.38 -11.41
CA PRO A 187 5.89 3.63 -11.47
C PRO A 187 7.11 4.54 -11.30
N LEU A 188 7.11 5.71 -11.97
CA LEU A 188 8.22 6.67 -11.91
C LEU A 188 8.42 7.23 -10.51
N ASN A 189 7.33 7.58 -9.81
CA ASN A 189 7.41 8.10 -8.46
C ASN A 189 7.97 7.03 -7.50
N SER A 190 7.44 5.80 -7.56
CA SER A 190 7.90 4.69 -6.71
C SER A 190 9.38 4.38 -6.92
N SER A 191 9.84 4.34 -8.17
CA SER A 191 11.25 4.14 -8.53
C SER A 191 12.17 5.25 -8.03
N CYS A 192 11.74 6.50 -8.11
CA CYS A 192 12.53 7.64 -7.63
C CYS A 192 12.72 7.58 -6.11
N TRP A 193 11.65 7.31 -5.36
CA TRP A 193 11.72 7.12 -3.92
C TRP A 193 12.61 5.93 -3.52
N SER A 194 12.48 4.82 -4.25
CA SER A 194 13.33 3.64 -4.08
C SER A 194 14.82 3.97 -4.29
N PHE A 195 15.15 4.62 -5.41
CA PHE A 195 16.51 5.06 -5.75
C PHE A 195 17.12 5.93 -4.64
N LEU A 196 16.41 6.99 -4.26
CA LEU A 196 16.91 7.96 -3.29
C LEU A 196 17.10 7.34 -1.92
N ALA A 197 16.13 6.53 -1.47
CA ALA A 197 16.21 5.88 -0.18
C ALA A 197 17.36 4.86 -0.13
N PHE A 198 17.54 4.07 -1.19
CA PHE A 198 18.70 3.17 -1.32
C PHE A 198 20.01 3.94 -1.27
N ALA A 199 20.15 4.99 -2.07
CA ALA A 199 21.37 5.79 -2.11
C ALA A 199 21.70 6.39 -0.74
N VAL A 200 20.71 6.91 -0.01
CA VAL A 200 20.90 7.45 1.35
C VAL A 200 21.30 6.34 2.33
N GLY A 201 20.62 5.19 2.29
CA GLY A 201 20.93 4.05 3.15
C GLY A 201 22.36 3.53 2.92
N ALA A 202 22.75 3.36 1.66
CA ALA A 202 24.06 2.88 1.25
C ALA A 202 25.18 3.89 1.50
N LEU A 203 24.88 5.20 1.47
CA LEU A 203 25.88 6.23 1.74
C LEU A 203 26.28 6.27 3.21
N ALA A 204 25.32 6.08 4.13
CA ALA A 204 25.56 6.18 5.57
C ALA A 204 26.78 5.39 6.09
N PRO A 205 26.94 4.09 5.81
CA PRO A 205 28.09 3.32 6.27
C PRO A 205 29.39 3.66 5.52
N LEU A 206 29.32 4.36 4.37
CA LEU A 206 30.51 4.82 3.64
C LEU A 206 31.08 6.14 4.16
N ILE A 207 30.28 6.96 4.83
CA ILE A 207 30.70 8.28 5.34
C ILE A 207 32.08 8.23 6.05
N PRO A 208 32.34 7.30 6.99
CA PRO A 208 33.62 7.24 7.70
C PRO A 208 34.85 7.09 6.78
N TRP A 209 34.71 6.41 5.64
CA TRP A 209 35.80 6.10 4.73
C TRP A 209 36.28 7.30 3.93
N PHE A 210 35.48 8.37 3.83
CA PHE A 210 35.92 9.63 3.21
C PHE A 210 36.88 10.42 4.09
N PHE A 211 36.87 10.17 5.41
CA PHE A 211 37.67 10.93 6.39
C PHE A 211 38.83 10.13 6.97
N SER A 212 38.74 8.79 7.00
CA SER A 212 39.74 7.93 7.63
C SER A 212 40.04 6.69 6.78
N SER A 213 41.34 6.38 6.66
CA SER A 213 41.84 5.15 6.03
C SER A 213 42.34 4.12 7.06
N ALA A 214 42.13 4.35 8.35
CA ALA A 214 42.58 3.45 9.40
C ALA A 214 41.79 2.12 9.37
N SER A 215 42.42 1.01 9.76
CA SER A 215 41.74 -0.29 9.86
C SER A 215 40.56 -0.26 10.86
N SER A 216 40.59 0.67 11.82
CA SER A 216 39.49 0.89 12.77
C SER A 216 38.24 1.52 12.14
N THR A 217 38.31 2.07 10.91
CA THR A 217 37.17 2.68 10.22
C THR A 217 36.02 1.68 10.00
N VAL A 218 36.33 0.40 9.82
CA VAL A 218 35.33 -0.68 9.65
C VAL A 218 34.33 -0.70 10.81
N TRP A 219 34.80 -0.51 12.06
CA TRP A 219 33.93 -0.52 13.24
C TRP A 219 32.94 0.64 13.26
N TRP A 220 33.32 1.81 12.73
CA TRP A 220 32.40 2.93 12.56
C TRP A 220 31.30 2.62 11.54
N SER A 221 31.65 2.01 10.41
CA SER A 221 30.67 1.57 9.41
C SER A 221 29.71 0.53 9.97
N ILE A 222 30.20 -0.45 10.73
CA ILE A 222 29.36 -1.45 11.41
C ILE A 222 28.44 -0.77 12.42
N GLY A 223 28.96 0.15 13.24
CA GLY A 223 28.17 0.89 14.22
C GLY A 223 27.04 1.70 13.58
N ILE A 224 27.35 2.42 12.49
CA ILE A 224 26.35 3.15 11.70
C ILE A 224 25.33 2.18 11.07
N GLY A 225 25.79 1.04 10.56
CA GLY A 225 24.94 -0.01 10.02
C GLY A 225 23.93 -0.55 11.03
N ILE A 226 24.40 -0.90 12.23
CA ILE A 226 23.55 -1.40 13.32
C ILE A 226 22.55 -0.33 13.77
N LEU A 227 23.01 0.91 13.95
CA LEU A 227 22.14 2.02 14.32
C LEU A 227 21.08 2.27 13.25
N GLY A 228 21.48 2.31 11.98
CA GLY A 228 20.57 2.46 10.85
C GLY A 228 19.52 1.34 10.80
N ALA A 229 19.94 0.07 10.94
CA ALA A 229 19.03 -1.07 10.96
C ALA A 229 18.06 -0.99 12.16
N ALA A 230 18.53 -0.53 13.31
CA ALA A 230 17.68 -0.29 14.47
C ALA A 230 16.67 0.84 14.23
N THR A 231 17.08 1.95 13.60
CA THR A 231 16.16 3.06 13.27
C THR A 231 15.08 2.66 12.28
N ILE A 232 15.43 1.88 11.25
CA ILE A 232 14.48 1.36 10.27
C ILE A 232 13.53 0.36 10.94
N GLY A 233 14.07 -0.57 11.73
CA GLY A 233 13.26 -1.55 12.48
C GLY A 233 12.31 -0.89 13.49
N PHE A 234 12.74 0.18 14.14
CA PHE A 234 11.90 1.01 15.02
C PHE A 234 10.78 1.68 14.21
N GLY A 235 11.12 2.37 13.11
CA GLY A 235 10.15 3.08 12.27
C GLY A 235 9.07 2.15 11.71
N LEU A 236 9.48 0.97 11.22
CA LEU A 236 8.54 -0.06 10.75
C LEU A 236 7.65 -0.61 11.86
N ALA A 237 8.19 -0.83 13.06
CA ALA A 237 7.39 -1.32 14.17
C ALA A 237 6.33 -0.29 14.61
N VAL A 238 6.69 0.99 14.67
CA VAL A 238 5.76 2.08 14.95
C VAL A 238 4.70 2.20 13.86
N ALA A 239 5.11 2.21 12.59
CA ALA A 239 4.19 2.35 11.46
C ALA A 239 3.19 1.20 11.34
N THR A 240 3.59 -0.02 11.75
CA THR A 240 2.74 -1.22 11.66
C THR A 240 2.03 -1.57 12.96
N GLY A 241 2.19 -0.79 14.03
CA GLY A 241 1.57 -1.05 15.34
C GLY A 241 2.10 -2.31 16.06
N HIS A 242 3.25 -2.85 15.65
CA HIS A 242 3.84 -4.05 16.25
C HIS A 242 4.82 -3.71 17.39
N SER A 243 5.24 -4.73 18.14
CA SER A 243 6.26 -4.59 19.19
C SER A 243 7.57 -4.01 18.64
N ILE A 244 7.96 -2.83 19.14
CA ILE A 244 9.20 -2.12 18.79
C ILE A 244 10.43 -2.99 19.04
N VAL A 245 10.50 -3.63 20.21
CA VAL A 245 11.65 -4.47 20.59
C VAL A 245 11.81 -5.61 19.59
N ARG A 246 10.72 -6.28 19.20
CA ARG A 246 10.77 -7.36 18.21
C ARG A 246 11.17 -6.85 16.82
N GLY A 247 10.64 -5.71 16.40
CA GLY A 247 10.95 -5.12 15.09
C GLY A 247 12.41 -4.70 14.93
N VAL A 248 12.97 -4.07 15.96
CA VAL A 248 14.38 -3.67 16.03
C VAL A 248 15.29 -4.90 16.07
N LEU A 249 15.03 -5.84 17.00
CA LEU A 249 15.85 -7.05 17.13
C LEU A 249 15.85 -7.88 15.84
N ARG A 250 14.71 -7.97 15.14
CA ARG A 250 14.62 -8.66 13.86
C ARG A 250 15.54 -8.02 12.81
N HIS A 251 15.46 -6.71 12.62
CA HIS A 251 16.25 -6.03 11.59
C HIS A 251 17.75 -6.06 11.90
N VAL A 252 18.13 -5.72 13.14
CA VAL A 252 19.53 -5.77 13.58
C VAL A 252 20.06 -7.20 13.52
N GLY A 253 19.27 -8.19 13.98
CA GLY A 253 19.66 -9.59 13.97
C GLY A 253 19.93 -10.12 12.56
N ILE A 254 19.06 -9.80 11.59
CA ILE A 254 19.26 -10.17 10.19
C ILE A 254 20.52 -9.50 9.62
N ALA A 255 20.70 -8.19 9.85
CA ALA A 255 21.86 -7.46 9.35
C ALA A 255 23.18 -7.99 9.93
N VAL A 256 23.23 -8.27 11.24
CA VAL A 256 24.41 -8.84 11.92
C VAL A 256 24.71 -10.24 11.42
N PHE A 257 23.68 -11.08 11.26
CA PHE A 257 23.86 -12.43 10.72
C PHE A 257 24.43 -12.40 9.30
N ALA A 258 23.87 -11.57 8.42
CA ALA A 258 24.37 -11.39 7.06
C ALA A 258 25.81 -10.85 7.04
N ALA A 259 26.13 -9.90 7.92
CA ALA A 259 27.47 -9.33 8.03
C ALA A 259 28.50 -10.37 8.49
N ALA A 260 28.14 -11.22 9.46
CA ALA A 260 29.00 -12.32 9.89
C ALA A 260 29.23 -13.33 8.75
N ALA A 261 28.17 -13.69 8.01
CA ALA A 261 28.27 -14.61 6.88
C ALA A 261 29.17 -14.07 5.77
N ILE A 262 29.00 -12.80 5.37
CA ILE A 262 29.82 -12.22 4.29
C ILE A 262 31.26 -11.99 4.73
N HIS A 263 31.51 -11.70 6.01
CA HIS A 263 32.88 -11.61 6.54
C HIS A 263 33.63 -12.94 6.41
N LEU A 264 32.96 -14.06 6.74
CA LEU A 264 33.52 -15.40 6.57
C LEU A 264 33.85 -15.69 5.10
N VAL A 265 32.94 -15.32 4.18
CA VAL A 265 33.18 -15.43 2.74
C VAL A 265 34.37 -14.58 2.31
N GLY A 266 34.49 -13.35 2.81
CA GLY A 266 35.62 -12.46 2.54
C GLY A 266 36.95 -13.06 2.97
N MET A 267 37.03 -13.64 4.18
CA MET A 267 38.23 -14.33 4.66
C MET A 267 38.61 -15.52 3.79
N ILE A 268 37.62 -16.32 3.36
CA ILE A 268 37.86 -17.45 2.45
C ILE A 268 38.42 -16.95 1.12
N ILE A 269 37.79 -15.94 0.52
CA ILE A 269 38.21 -15.39 -0.77
C ILE A 269 39.62 -14.82 -0.67
N GLY A 270 39.92 -14.01 0.35
CA GLY A 270 41.27 -13.45 0.55
C GLY A 270 42.35 -14.52 0.78
N SER A 271 41.98 -15.70 1.29
CA SER A 271 42.93 -16.82 1.43
C SER A 271 43.16 -17.63 0.15
N VAL A 272 42.20 -17.61 -0.79
CA VAL A 272 42.22 -18.42 -2.02
C VAL A 272 42.69 -17.62 -3.22
N VAL A 273 42.25 -16.37 -3.30
CA VAL A 273 42.63 -15.42 -4.33
C VAL A 273 43.75 -14.61 -3.72
N GLU A 274 44.99 -14.79 -4.18
CA GLU A 274 46.12 -13.92 -3.82
C GLU A 274 45.79 -12.48 -4.27
N LEU A 275 45.14 -11.71 -3.40
CA LEU A 275 44.68 -10.33 -3.62
C LEU A 275 45.73 -9.31 -3.17
#